data_AF-A0A2V8QFX6-F1
#
_entry.id   AF-A0A2V8QFX6-F1
#
_cell.length_a   1.000
_cell.length_b   1.000
_cell.length_c   1.000
_cell.angle_alpha   90.00
_cell.angle_beta   90.00
_cell.angle_gamma   90.00
#
_symmetry.space_group_name_H-M   'P 1'
#
loop_
_entity.id
_entity.type
_entity.pdbx_description
1 polymer ?
#
loop_
_entity_poly.entity_id
_entity_poly.type
_entity_poly.pdbx_seq_one_letter_code
_entity_poly.pdbx_strand_id
1 'polypeptide(L)'
;MVYTLKDDFNSGTKVSDTTRFTQYGISNFRVQYWTGTEWLDIPGGVVTGNRQVKRRFVFPELTTAKIRVVVQDALNNAGHYSRIVEIEALSCGQLPSQ
;
A
#
# COMPACT_ATOMS: atom_id res chain seq x y z
N MET A 1 3.15 -0.50 -4.84
CA MET A 1 3.48 -0.69 -3.41
C MET A 1 2.67 0.32 -2.60
N VAL A 2 2.38 0.00 -1.34
CA VAL A 2 1.81 0.95 -0.37
C VAL A 2 2.70 0.96 0.86
N TYR A 3 3.09 2.15 1.30
CA TYR A 3 3.88 2.37 2.51
C TYR A 3 3.04 3.08 3.56
N THR A 4 3.04 2.55 4.77
CA THR A 4 2.44 3.18 5.93
C THR A 4 3.51 3.69 6.88
N LEU A 5 3.13 4.45 7.91
CA LEU A 5 4.10 5.06 8.80
C LEU A 5 4.77 3.99 9.69
N LYS A 6 6.11 4.02 9.73
CA LYS A 6 6.92 3.21 10.65
C LYS A 6 6.92 3.79 12.06
N ASP A 7 7.22 2.98 13.06
CA ASP A 7 7.19 3.41 14.46
C ASP A 7 8.26 4.48 14.77
N ASP A 8 9.46 4.36 14.20
CA ASP A 8 10.57 5.32 14.34
C ASP A 8 10.55 6.38 13.23
N PHE A 9 9.39 6.99 12.96
CA PHE A 9 9.16 7.85 11.78
C PHE A 9 10.08 9.07 11.64
N ASN A 10 10.71 9.55 12.72
CA ASN A 10 11.69 10.64 12.67
C ASN A 10 13.12 10.17 12.33
N SER A 11 13.34 8.86 12.23
CA SER A 11 14.62 8.27 11.86
C SER A 11 14.72 8.12 10.34
N GLY A 12 15.89 8.45 9.77
CA GLY A 12 16.21 8.22 8.34
C GLY A 12 16.51 6.75 7.99
N THR A 13 16.25 5.81 8.90
CA THR A 13 16.42 4.38 8.65
C THR A 13 15.56 3.93 7.46
N LYS A 14 16.21 3.19 6.54
CA LYS A 14 15.57 2.68 5.34
C LYS A 14 14.53 1.60 5.70
N VAL A 15 13.36 1.69 5.06
CA VAL A 15 12.32 0.65 5.11
C VAL A 15 12.71 -0.50 4.17
N SER A 16 12.67 -1.73 4.70
CA SER A 16 12.83 -2.98 3.94
C SER A 16 11.50 -3.76 3.91
N ASP A 17 11.48 -4.89 3.19
CA ASP A 17 10.31 -5.79 3.14
C ASP A 17 10.01 -6.49 4.48
N THR A 18 10.93 -6.42 5.45
CA THR A 18 10.76 -6.99 6.79
C THR A 18 10.49 -5.95 7.86
N THR A 19 10.46 -4.66 7.52
CA THR A 19 10.17 -3.59 8.49
C THR A 19 8.70 -3.65 8.91
N ARG A 20 8.47 -3.83 10.21
CA ARG A 20 7.14 -3.92 10.81
C ARG A 20 6.78 -2.64 11.56
N PHE A 21 5.48 -2.41 11.75
CA PHE A 21 4.96 -1.40 12.67
C PHE A 21 4.13 -2.05 13.78
N THR A 22 4.05 -1.38 14.91
CA THR A 22 3.20 -1.75 16.05
C THR A 22 2.25 -0.64 16.46
N GLN A 23 2.49 0.60 16.02
CA GLN A 23 1.78 1.76 16.53
C GLN A 23 1.01 2.53 15.47
N TYR A 24 1.62 2.88 14.34
CA TYR A 24 1.07 3.97 13.52
C TYR A 24 0.54 3.58 12.14
N GLY A 25 0.74 2.32 11.75
CA GLY A 25 0.43 1.85 10.42
C GLY A 25 -1.04 1.50 10.17
N ILE A 26 -1.45 1.54 8.90
CA ILE A 26 -2.75 1.07 8.44
C ILE A 26 -2.80 -0.47 8.50
N SER A 27 -3.80 -1.01 9.20
CA SER A 27 -3.97 -2.44 9.46
C SER A 27 -4.89 -3.10 8.43
N ASN A 28 -5.98 -2.43 8.05
CA ASN A 28 -6.91 -2.92 7.04
C ASN A 28 -7.10 -1.87 5.95
N PHE A 29 -6.91 -2.25 4.68
CA PHE A 29 -7.08 -1.34 3.56
C PHE A 29 -7.30 -2.11 2.25
N ARG A 30 -7.82 -1.40 1.25
CA ARG A 30 -8.02 -1.90 -0.11
C ARG A 30 -7.25 -1.06 -1.10
N VAL A 31 -6.58 -1.72 -2.05
CA VAL A 31 -5.94 -1.07 -3.20
C VAL A 31 -6.82 -1.28 -4.42
N GLN A 32 -7.19 -0.18 -5.07
CA GLN A 32 -8.22 -0.18 -6.10
C GLN A 32 -7.79 0.59 -7.35
N TYR A 33 -8.34 0.18 -8.49
CA TYR A 33 -8.17 0.85 -9.78
C TYR A 33 -9.53 1.27 -10.36
N TRP A 34 -9.50 2.28 -11.21
CA TRP A 34 -10.69 2.76 -11.92
C TRP A 34 -10.87 2.01 -13.23
N THR A 35 -12.05 1.44 -13.46
CA THR A 35 -12.38 0.69 -14.68
C THR A 35 -12.82 1.60 -15.84
N GLY A 36 -13.09 2.88 -15.56
CA GLY A 36 -13.80 3.79 -16.46
C GLY A 36 -15.17 4.20 -15.91
N THR A 37 -15.81 3.32 -15.14
CA THR A 37 -17.17 3.49 -14.60
C THR A 37 -17.27 3.19 -13.10
N GLU A 38 -16.39 2.35 -12.56
CA GLU A 38 -16.40 1.95 -11.16
C GLU A 38 -14.99 1.69 -10.61
N TRP A 39 -14.92 1.49 -9.29
CA TRP A 39 -13.69 1.13 -8.59
C TRP A 39 -13.70 -0.36 -8.26
N LEU A 40 -12.67 -1.09 -8.70
CA LEU A 40 -12.47 -2.50 -8.36
C LEU A 40 -11.17 -2.69 -7.58
N ASP A 41 -11.12 -3.71 -6.74
CA ASP A 41 -9.90 -4.14 -6.04
C ASP A 41 -8.91 -4.74 -7.05
N ILE A 42 -7.62 -4.39 -6.94
CA ILE A 42 -6.58 -5.12 -7.69
C ILE A 42 -6.51 -6.58 -7.17
N PRO A 43 -6.02 -7.55 -7.97
CA PRO A 43 -5.78 -8.90 -7.46
C PRO A 43 -4.86 -8.88 -6.23
N GLY A 44 -5.32 -9.46 -5.12
CA GLY A 44 -4.62 -9.42 -3.83
C GLY A 44 -4.65 -8.07 -3.10
N GLY A 45 -5.44 -7.11 -3.58
CA GLY A 45 -5.51 -5.74 -3.06
C GLY A 45 -6.31 -5.56 -1.78
N VAL A 46 -7.04 -6.58 -1.31
CA VAL A 46 -7.75 -6.55 -0.03
C VAL A 46 -6.82 -7.02 1.07
N VAL A 47 -6.42 -6.10 1.95
CA VAL A 47 -5.47 -6.36 3.04
C VAL A 47 -6.16 -6.23 4.38
N THR A 48 -6.01 -7.26 5.21
CA THR A 48 -6.45 -7.29 6.60
C THR A 48 -5.29 -7.68 7.52
N GLY A 49 -5.29 -7.17 8.75
CA GLY A 49 -4.30 -7.53 9.76
C GLY A 49 -2.86 -7.16 9.42
N ASN A 50 -2.64 -6.16 8.54
CA ASN A 50 -1.31 -5.74 8.14
C ASN A 50 -0.47 -5.29 9.34
N ARG A 51 0.80 -5.66 9.33
CA ARG A 51 1.83 -5.19 10.27
C ARG A 51 3.14 -4.83 9.57
N GLN A 52 3.18 -4.87 8.24
CA GLN A 52 4.35 -4.48 7.45
C GLN A 52 4.22 -3.01 7.06
N VAL A 53 5.32 -2.27 7.23
CA VAL A 53 5.42 -0.86 6.80
C VAL A 53 5.30 -0.77 5.29
N LYS A 54 5.92 -1.70 4.57
CA LYS A 54 5.87 -1.80 3.11
C LYS A 54 5.02 -3.00 2.68
N ARG A 55 4.03 -2.75 1.82
CA ARG A 55 3.23 -3.80 1.15
C ARG A 55 3.44 -3.75 -0.35
N ARG A 56 3.97 -4.85 -0.90
CA ARG A 56 4.13 -5.07 -2.33
C ARG A 56 2.99 -5.95 -2.85
N PHE A 57 2.44 -5.57 -3.99
CA PHE A 57 1.42 -6.30 -4.72
C PHE A 57 1.98 -6.61 -6.11
N VAL A 58 1.84 -7.84 -6.56
CA VAL A 58 2.23 -8.29 -7.90
C VAL A 58 1.02 -8.98 -8.50
N PHE A 59 0.59 -8.52 -9.66
CA PHE A 59 -0.64 -8.93 -10.34
C PHE A 59 -0.47 -8.72 -11.85
N PRO A 60 -1.31 -9.33 -12.70
CA PRO A 60 -1.31 -9.05 -14.14
C PRO A 60 -1.49 -7.56 -14.44
N GLU A 61 -0.97 -7.10 -15.58
CA GLU A 61 -1.06 -5.69 -15.94
C GLU A 61 -2.52 -5.21 -16.06
N LEU A 62 -2.80 -4.02 -15.53
CA LEU A 62 -4.10 -3.35 -15.60
C LEU A 62 -3.92 -1.96 -16.19
N THR A 63 -4.62 -1.66 -17.28
CA THR A 63 -4.71 -0.30 -17.81
C THR A 63 -5.76 0.49 -17.03
N THR A 64 -5.37 1.60 -16.41
CA THR A 64 -6.28 2.45 -15.65
C THR A 64 -5.82 3.90 -15.67
N ALA A 65 -6.77 4.83 -15.54
CA ALA A 65 -6.47 6.26 -15.41
C ALA A 65 -6.24 6.69 -13.95
N LYS A 66 -6.68 5.88 -12.97
CA LYS A 66 -6.66 6.25 -11.56
C LYS A 66 -6.46 5.04 -10.67
N ILE A 67 -5.74 5.27 -9.58
CA ILE A 67 -5.61 4.33 -8.46
C ILE A 67 -6.10 5.00 -7.18
N ARG A 68 -6.53 4.20 -6.21
CA ARG A 68 -6.77 4.68 -4.84
C ARG A 68 -6.45 3.62 -3.80
N VAL A 69 -6.23 4.08 -2.57
CA VAL A 69 -6.16 3.24 -1.38
C VAL A 69 -7.29 3.64 -0.45
N VAL A 70 -8.14 2.69 -0.08
CA VAL A 70 -9.24 2.89 0.87
C VAL A 70 -8.81 2.27 2.20
N VAL A 71 -8.49 3.12 3.18
CA VAL A 71 -8.11 2.67 4.53
C VAL A 71 -9.37 2.40 5.33
N GLN A 72 -9.46 1.20 5.90
CA GLN A 72 -10.62 0.74 6.68
C GLN A 72 -10.28 0.65 8.17
N ASP A 73 -9.01 0.45 8.52
CA ASP A 73 -8.54 0.42 9.90
C ASP A 73 -7.05 0.79 10.01
N ALA A 74 -6.66 1.35 11.14
CA ALA A 74 -5.29 1.73 11.47
C ALA A 74 -5.03 1.64 12.98
N LEU A 75 -3.77 1.42 13.35
CA LEU A 75 -3.36 1.39 14.76
C LEU A 75 -3.19 2.80 15.34
N ASN A 76 -3.31 2.88 16.68
CA ASN A 76 -3.32 4.12 17.44
C ASN A 76 -4.22 5.17 16.79
N ASN A 77 -5.45 4.76 16.50
CA ASN A 77 -6.52 5.54 15.89
C ASN A 77 -7.27 6.44 16.89
N ALA A 78 -6.78 6.58 18.12
CA ALA A 78 -7.32 7.52 19.10
C ALA A 78 -7.30 8.99 18.59
N GLY A 79 -6.49 9.29 17.57
CA GLY A 79 -6.51 10.55 16.82
C GLY A 79 -7.15 10.49 15.42
N HIS A 80 -7.84 9.38 15.08
CA HIS A 80 -8.52 9.15 13.79
C HIS A 80 -7.64 9.29 12.53
N TYR A 81 -6.35 9.00 12.64
CA TYR A 81 -5.43 9.14 11.51
C TYR A 81 -5.30 7.85 10.68
N SER A 82 -5.36 8.01 9.36
CA SER A 82 -4.85 7.02 8.40
C SER A 82 -3.53 7.53 7.84
N ARG A 83 -2.42 6.82 8.09
CA ARG A 83 -1.08 7.30 7.77
C ARG A 83 -0.49 6.52 6.61
N ILE A 84 -0.65 7.05 5.41
CA ILE A 84 0.04 6.57 4.20
C ILE A 84 1.21 7.51 3.95
N VAL A 85 2.40 6.93 3.77
CA VAL A 85 3.63 7.68 3.47
C VAL A 85 3.82 7.79 1.96
N GLU A 86 3.61 6.68 1.25
CA GLU A 86 3.88 6.62 -0.19
C GLU A 86 3.02 5.54 -0.87
N ILE A 87 2.68 5.80 -2.13
CA ILE A 87 2.06 4.84 -3.04
C ILE A 87 2.87 4.84 -4.34
N GLU A 88 3.35 3.67 -4.74
CA GLU A 88 4.08 3.47 -6.00
C GLU A 88 3.26 2.57 -6.92
N ALA A 89 3.06 2.97 -8.17
CA ALA A 89 2.54 2.10 -9.23
C ALA A 89 3.61 1.99 -10.31
N LEU A 90 4.09 0.76 -10.53
CA LEU A 90 5.23 0.49 -11.40
C LEU A 90 4.80 -0.54 -12.45
N SER A 91 5.13 -0.31 -13.71
CA SER A 91 5.12 -1.37 -14.72
C SER A 91 6.39 -2.21 -14.57
N CYS A 92 6.26 -3.53 -14.66
CA CYS A 92 7.44 -4.36 -14.86
C CYS A 92 7.83 -4.17 -16.33
N GLY A 93 8.94 -3.47 -16.60
CA GLY A 93 9.45 -3.39 -17.96
C GLY A 93 9.65 -4.80 -18.51
N GLN A 94 9.24 -5.03 -19.77
CA GLN A 94 9.68 -6.19 -20.53
C GLN A 94 11.22 -6.27 -20.38
N LEU A 95 11.74 -7.40 -19.89
CA LEU A 95 13.19 -7.62 -19.92
C LEU A 95 13.64 -7.39 -21.37
N PRO A 96 14.71 -6.61 -21.63
CA PRO A 96 15.25 -6.51 -22.97
C PRO A 96 15.51 -7.93 -23.49
N SER A 97 15.04 -8.23 -24.70
CA SER A 97 15.53 -9.43 -25.41
C SER A 97 17.05 -9.31 -25.47
N GLN A 98 17.75 -10.26 -24.86
CA GLN A 98 19.18 -10.42 -25.06
C GLN A 98 19.49 -10.74 -26.52
#